data_AF-A8UX47-F1
#
_entry.id   AF-A8UX47-F1
#
_cell.length_a   1.000
_cell.length_b   1.000
_cell.length_c   1.000
_cell.angle_alpha   90.00
_cell.angle_beta   90.00
_cell.angle_gamma   90.00
#
_symmetry.space_group_name_H-M   'P 1'
#
loop_
_entity.id
_entity.type
_entity.pdbx_description
1 polymer ?
#
loop_
_entity_poly.entity_id
_entity_poly.type
_entity_poly.pdbx_seq_one_letter_code
_entity_poly.pdbx_strand_id
1 'polypeptide(L)'
;MSRGEVIKERIRFLTEYLKILWVVLITASGGSASLFMNLDSSLKALLLLIGVVVVVITSSMIGVLTLEILELFEKLKQEVEDNE
;
A
#
# COMPACT_ATOMS: atom_id res chain seq x y z
N MET A 1 2.04 -4.20 28.56
CA MET A 1 1.81 -3.30 27.41
C MET A 1 0.47 -2.63 27.60
N SER A 2 0.45 -1.30 27.59
CA SER A 2 -0.79 -0.52 27.55
C SER A 2 -1.50 -0.76 26.19
N ARG A 3 -2.83 -0.74 26.15
CA ARG A 3 -3.59 -0.90 24.88
C ARG A 3 -3.13 0.11 23.81
N GLY A 4 -2.85 1.34 24.24
CA GLY A 4 -2.35 2.39 23.35
C GLY A 4 -0.95 2.12 22.78
N GLU A 5 -0.08 1.39 23.49
CA GLU A 5 1.24 0.99 22.95
C GLU A 5 1.08 -0.03 21.81
N VAL A 6 0.17 -0.99 21.96
CA VAL A 6 -0.12 -2.02 20.95
C VAL A 6 -0.69 -1.37 19.68
N ILE A 7 -1.59 -0.40 19.82
CA ILE A 7 -2.16 0.32 18.68
C ILE A 7 -1.09 1.13 17.95
N LYS A 8 -0.22 1.85 18.68
CA LYS A 8 0.89 2.61 18.11
C LYS A 8 1.87 1.72 17.33
N GLU A 9 2.23 0.57 17.88
CA GLU A 9 3.11 -0.38 17.21
C GLU A 9 2.48 -0.94 15.93
N ARG A 10 1.17 -1.24 15.96
CA ARG A 10 0.41 -1.68 14.78
C ARG A 10 0.37 -0.60 13.70
N ILE A 11 0.11 0.67 14.06
CA ILE A 11 0.15 1.80 13.12
C ILE A 11 1.54 1.94 12.50
N ARG A 12 2.60 1.84 13.31
CA ARG A 12 3.98 1.92 12.81
C ARG A 12 4.29 0.80 11.82
N PHE A 13 3.92 -0.43 12.13
CA PHE A 13 4.10 -1.56 11.23
C PHE A 13 3.35 -1.37 9.90
N LEU A 14 2.06 -0.98 9.96
CA LEU A 14 1.25 -0.78 8.76
C LEU A 14 1.77 0.39 7.90
N THR A 15 2.26 1.47 8.51
CA THR A 15 2.86 2.60 7.77
C THR A 15 4.19 2.23 7.12
N GLU A 16 5.02 1.39 7.75
CA GLU A 16 6.23 0.85 7.12
C GLU A 16 5.88 -0.06 5.93
N TYR A 17 4.87 -0.92 6.08
CA TYR A 17 4.37 -1.76 5.00
C TYR A 17 3.79 -0.93 3.84
N LEU A 18 3.06 0.15 4.14
CA LEU A 18 2.52 1.08 3.15
C LEU A 18 3.63 1.71 2.29
N LYS A 19 4.77 2.08 2.90
CA LYS A 19 5.93 2.61 2.16
C LYS A 19 6.48 1.58 1.17
N ILE A 20 6.56 0.32 1.57
CA ILE A 20 7.01 -0.77 0.68
C ILE A 20 6.05 -0.90 -0.51
N LEU A 21 4.73 -0.87 -0.26
CA LEU A 21 3.75 -0.95 -1.34
C LEU A 21 3.84 0.24 -2.32
N TRP A 22 4.13 1.45 -1.83
CA TRP A 22 4.39 2.59 -2.70
C TRP A 22 5.61 2.38 -3.60
N VAL A 23 6.70 1.83 -3.07
CA VAL A 23 7.89 1.49 -3.87
C VAL A 23 7.53 0.46 -4.94
N VAL A 24 6.83 -0.61 -4.56
CA VAL A 24 6.36 -1.65 -5.50
C VAL A 24 5.49 -1.04 -6.60
N LEU A 25 4.55 -0.15 -6.24
CA LEU A 25 3.67 0.51 -7.20
C LEU A 25 4.46 1.34 -8.20
N ILE A 26 5.42 2.15 -7.74
CA ILE A 26 6.24 2.99 -8.62
C ILE A 26 7.09 2.12 -9.54
N THR A 27 7.74 1.09 -9.02
CA THR A 27 8.56 0.17 -9.82
C THR A 27 7.72 -0.59 -10.85
N ALA A 28 6.56 -1.13 -10.45
CA ALA A 28 5.66 -1.84 -11.35
C ALA A 28 5.08 -0.91 -12.42
N SER A 29 4.73 0.33 -12.07
CA SER A 29 4.23 1.34 -13.01
C SER A 29 5.30 1.74 -14.01
N GLY A 30 6.53 2.00 -13.55
CA GLY A 30 7.67 2.33 -14.42
C GLY A 30 8.04 1.19 -15.36
N GLY A 31 8.09 -0.04 -14.86
CA GLY A 31 8.33 -1.24 -15.67
C GLY A 31 7.23 -1.46 -16.71
N SER A 32 5.96 -1.31 -16.31
CA SER A 32 4.82 -1.43 -17.23
C SER A 32 4.82 -0.34 -18.30
N ALA A 33 5.13 0.90 -17.94
CA ALA A 33 5.26 2.00 -18.91
C ALA A 33 6.37 1.73 -19.94
N SER A 34 7.52 1.20 -19.49
CA SER A 34 8.61 0.81 -20.39
C SER A 34 8.21 -0.32 -21.35
N LEU A 35 7.48 -1.33 -20.87
CA LEU A 35 6.93 -2.41 -21.70
C LEU A 35 5.91 -1.89 -22.73
N PHE A 36 5.08 -0.93 -22.32
CA PHE A 36 4.11 -0.29 -23.21
C PHE A 36 4.81 0.49 -24.34
N MET A 37 5.90 1.20 -24.04
CA MET A 37 6.67 1.94 -25.04
C MET A 37 7.42 1.03 -26.03
N ASN A 38 7.78 -0.18 -25.59
CA ASN A 38 8.51 -1.17 -26.40
C ASN A 38 7.62 -2.38 -26.68
N LEU A 39 6.42 -2.19 -27.21
CA LEU A 39 5.46 -3.26 -27.44
C LEU A 39 5.66 -3.93 -28.81
N ASP A 40 6.75 -4.69 -28.97
CA ASP A 40 7.15 -5.33 -30.24
C ASP A 40 6.89 -6.85 -30.28
N SER A 41 6.49 -7.48 -29.16
CA SER A 41 6.25 -8.92 -29.13
C SER A 41 5.06 -9.33 -28.26
N SER A 42 4.45 -10.47 -28.59
CA SER A 42 3.36 -11.06 -27.81
C SER A 42 3.75 -11.36 -26.36
N LEU A 43 5.04 -11.68 -26.12
CA LEU A 43 5.56 -11.87 -24.76
C LEU A 43 5.52 -10.57 -23.96
N LYS A 44 5.95 -9.45 -24.55
CA LYS A 44 5.89 -8.13 -23.90
C LYS A 44 4.45 -7.68 -23.65
N ALA A 45 3.52 -8.01 -24.54
CA ALA A 45 2.10 -7.75 -24.32
C ALA A 45 1.52 -8.55 -23.14
N LEU A 46 1.91 -9.81 -22.97
CA LEU A 46 1.50 -10.62 -21.83
C LEU A 46 2.12 -10.07 -20.52
N LEU A 47 3.40 -9.71 -20.53
CA LEU A 47 4.06 -9.09 -19.39
C LEU A 47 3.44 -7.75 -19.01
N LEU A 48 3.03 -6.94 -20.00
CA LEU A 48 2.32 -5.69 -19.77
C LEU A 48 0.97 -5.95 -19.07
N LEU A 49 0.21 -6.96 -19.52
CA LEU A 49 -1.06 -7.31 -18.90
C LEU A 49 -0.87 -7.72 -17.43
N ILE A 50 0.15 -8.54 -17.14
CA ILE A 50 0.52 -8.89 -15.76
C ILE A 50 0.89 -7.63 -14.97
N GLY A 51 1.71 -6.75 -15.56
CA GLY A 51 2.12 -5.49 -14.93
C GLY A 51 0.94 -4.60 -14.54
N VAL A 52 -0.02 -4.43 -15.45
CA VAL A 52 -1.26 -3.67 -15.18
C VAL A 52 -2.07 -4.31 -14.05
N VAL A 53 -2.23 -5.63 -14.05
CA VAL A 53 -2.92 -6.35 -12.96
C VAL A 53 -2.22 -6.13 -11.61
N VAL A 54 -0.89 -6.22 -11.57
CA VAL A 54 -0.10 -5.97 -10.36
C VAL A 54 -0.27 -4.53 -9.88
N VAL A 55 -0.26 -3.55 -10.78
CA VAL A 55 -0.47 -2.14 -10.45
C VAL A 55 -1.86 -1.92 -9.84
N VAL A 56 -2.91 -2.50 -10.42
CA VAL A 56 -4.28 -2.41 -9.89
C VAL A 56 -4.37 -3.03 -8.50
N ILE A 57 -3.89 -4.26 -8.32
CA ILE A 57 -3.92 -4.96 -7.02
C ILE A 57 -3.17 -4.16 -5.95
N THR A 58 -1.96 -3.71 -6.26
CA THR A 58 -1.12 -2.94 -5.33
C THR A 58 -1.80 -1.63 -4.96
N SER A 59 -2.41 -0.94 -5.91
CA SER A 59 -3.16 0.31 -5.67
C SER A 59 -4.36 0.08 -4.74
N SER A 60 -5.12 -1.01 -4.95
CA SER A 60 -6.23 -1.38 -4.08
C SER A 60 -5.75 -1.69 -2.65
N MET A 61 -4.65 -2.43 -2.50
CA MET A 61 -4.06 -2.72 -1.18
C MET A 61 -3.63 -1.44 -0.44
N ILE A 62 -3.00 -0.50 -1.14
CA ILE A 62 -2.64 0.82 -0.59
C ILE A 62 -3.87 1.55 -0.06
N GLY A 63 -4.97 1.55 -0.83
CA GLY A 63 -6.23 2.18 -0.41
C GLY A 63 -6.79 1.56 0.87
N VAL A 64 -6.89 0.23 0.91
CA VAL A 64 -7.40 -0.51 2.09
C VAL A 64 -6.54 -0.24 3.32
N LEU A 65 -5.20 -0.33 3.19
CA LEU A 65 -4.29 -0.10 4.31
C LEU A 65 -4.33 1.34 4.81
N THR A 66 -4.49 2.31 3.91
CA THR A 66 -4.61 3.71 4.29
C THR A 66 -5.85 3.93 5.16
N LEU A 67 -6.99 3.33 4.79
CA LEU A 67 -8.21 3.39 5.59
C LEU A 67 -8.02 2.70 6.95
N GLU A 68 -7.41 1.51 6.99
CA GLU A 68 -7.15 0.81 8.26
C GLU A 68 -6.24 1.62 9.19
N ILE A 69 -5.21 2.28 8.66
CA ILE A 69 -4.32 3.15 9.43
C ILE A 69 -5.09 4.34 10.02
N LEU A 70 -5.97 4.98 9.23
CA LEU A 70 -6.77 6.11 9.68
C LEU A 70 -7.74 5.70 10.81
N GLU A 71 -8.40 4.56 10.68
CA GLU A 71 -9.27 4.01 11.74
C GLU A 71 -8.49 3.73 13.03
N LEU A 72 -7.26 3.22 12.94
CA LEU A 72 -6.42 2.98 14.11
C LEU A 72 -5.98 4.29 14.77
N PHE A 73 -5.69 5.33 13.99
CA PHE A 73 -5.40 6.66 14.53
C PHE A 73 -6.61 7.25 15.26
N GLU A 74 -7.82 7.10 14.72
CA GLU A 74 -9.04 7.58 15.36
C GLU A 74 -9.32 6.87 16.67
N LYS A 75 -9.17 5.54 16.71
CA LYS A 75 -9.27 4.74 17.95
C LYS A 75 -8.23 5.15 19.00
N LEU A 76 -6.99 5.39 18.56
CA LEU A 76 -5.93 5.84 19.47
C LEU A 76 -6.25 7.22 20.05
N LYS A 77 -6.82 8.12 19.24
CA LYS A 77 -7.21 9.46 19.70
C LYS A 77 -8.32 9.39 20.75
N GLN A 78 -9.35 8.57 20.52
CA GLN A 78 -10.44 8.34 21.48
C GLN A 78 -9.93 7.77 22.81
N GLU A 79 -9.02 6.78 22.77
CA GLU A 79 -8.43 6.24 24.01
C GLU A 79 -7.63 7.29 24.81
N VAL A 80 -7.05 8.30 24.15
CA VAL A 80 -6.34 9.37 24.85
C VAL A 80 -7.32 10.37 25.48
N GLU A 81 -8.38 10.75 24.77
CA GLU A 81 -9.41 11.66 25.28
C GLU A 81 -10.24 11.04 26.42
N ASP A 82 -10.51 9.72 26.40
CA ASP A 82 -11.25 9.03 27.47
C ASP A 82 -10.42 8.81 28.76
N ASN A 83 -9.11 9.00 28.72
CA ASN A 83 -8.19 8.83 29.86
C ASN A 83 -7.70 10.15 30.48
N GLU A 84 -8.13 11.31 29.96
CA GLU A 84 -7.97 12.64 30.58
C GLU A 84 -9.17 13.01 31.47
#